data_AF-A0A1Y3EL64-F1
#
_entry.id   AF-A0A1Y3EL64-F1
#
_cell.length_a   1.000
_cell.length_b   1.000
_cell.length_c   1.000
_cell.angle_alpha   90.00
_cell.angle_beta   90.00
_cell.angle_gamma   90.00
#
_symmetry.space_group_name_H-M   'P 1'
#
loop_
_entity.id
_entity.type
_entity.pdbx_description
1 polymer ?
#
loop_
_entity_poly.entity_id
_entity_poly.type
_entity_poly.pdbx_seq_one_letter_code
_entity_poly.pdbx_strand_id
1 'polypeptide(L)'
;MRFTNEFARTECSEQNAVTLIQFVAFLYQNNSEFSNYAQTSDFVVALASTLLRPNSKCGNNIEEETVRFTLPNHPAVRHVLELLSSIAIDGFLSGQPNKHESVIDILLGPVQQNTNTVEEFRPLVTAFLLNTMDRLEATDVLARGVGVPMCSPAAPCTNYSILAANIFYFAGKVVYCLWNDLFDGDSQSVFEFILKLFAQVKRKSGPGVPLDALYSSWNRCILFLLSRVLDDMKAQRTVVECLQKITANRALLFSTANGEPEFFCCLAHLLFMLSDVGGLQLQHKLDNETEKEEIEQRRLYDGRKLVSANAKRVWEELFLAKKQLLEETLGVTIMPDVGASRAFASAAASQQWLNFVDNEMKGCYGAKDALQIHIQLQSKLHMVTGGLQRLASKKNIKSTGTARQTVVSKQ
;
A
#
# COMPACT_ATOMS: atom_id res chain seq x y z
N MET A 1 -46.01 -27.20 11.72
CA MET A 1 -45.14 -27.06 12.93
C MET A 1 -43.70 -27.57 12.68
N ARG A 2 -43.09 -27.29 11.51
CA ARG A 2 -41.68 -27.67 11.19
C ARG A 2 -40.74 -26.47 11.00
N PHE A 3 -41.26 -25.24 10.97
CA PHE A 3 -40.48 -24.02 10.69
C PHE A 3 -39.73 -23.44 11.91
N THR A 4 -40.06 -23.85 13.13
CA THR A 4 -39.45 -23.28 14.35
C THR A 4 -38.09 -23.90 14.73
N ASN A 5 -37.78 -25.10 14.21
CA ASN A 5 -36.58 -25.84 14.62
C ASN A 5 -35.36 -25.56 13.73
N GLU A 6 -35.57 -25.11 12.49
CA GLU A 6 -34.50 -24.63 11.61
C GLU A 6 -34.01 -23.25 12.04
N PHE A 7 -34.92 -22.29 12.25
CA PHE A 7 -34.57 -20.95 12.72
C PHE A 7 -33.75 -20.97 14.02
N ALA A 8 -34.19 -21.75 15.03
CA ALA A 8 -33.46 -21.87 16.30
C ALA A 8 -32.09 -22.56 16.15
N ARG A 9 -31.91 -23.46 15.18
CA ARG A 9 -30.62 -24.11 14.91
C ARG A 9 -29.65 -23.18 14.17
N THR A 10 -30.13 -22.40 13.22
CA THR A 10 -29.32 -21.41 12.50
C THR A 10 -28.85 -20.31 13.46
N GLU A 11 -29.76 -19.76 14.27
CA GLU A 11 -29.48 -18.71 15.26
C GLU A 11 -28.50 -19.21 16.36
N CYS A 12 -28.66 -20.45 16.83
CA CYS A 12 -27.72 -21.09 17.76
C CYS A 12 -26.34 -21.34 17.12
N SER A 13 -26.30 -21.78 15.86
CA SER A 13 -25.04 -21.98 15.13
C SER A 13 -24.29 -20.66 14.88
N GLU A 14 -25.00 -19.57 14.61
CA GLU A 14 -24.41 -18.25 14.39
C GLU A 14 -23.81 -17.67 15.68
N GLN A 15 -24.56 -17.77 16.79
CA GLN A 15 -24.10 -17.33 18.11
C GLN A 15 -22.89 -18.14 18.61
N ASN A 16 -22.84 -19.44 18.30
CA ASN A 16 -21.71 -20.30 18.65
C ASN A 16 -20.42 -19.87 17.91
N ALA A 17 -20.51 -19.56 16.62
CA ALA A 17 -19.35 -19.10 15.85
C ALA A 17 -18.80 -17.76 16.37
N VAL A 18 -19.68 -16.81 16.73
CA VAL A 18 -19.29 -15.54 17.37
C VAL A 18 -18.61 -15.78 18.72
N THR A 19 -19.18 -16.64 19.56
CA THR A 19 -18.62 -16.93 20.89
C THR A 19 -17.25 -17.60 20.78
N LEU A 20 -17.07 -18.51 19.82
CA LEU A 20 -15.80 -19.19 19.58
C LEU A 20 -14.70 -18.22 19.15
N ILE A 21 -14.97 -17.33 18.18
CA ILE A 21 -13.95 -16.38 17.72
C ILE A 21 -13.61 -15.35 18.81
N GLN A 22 -14.58 -14.95 19.63
CA GLN A 22 -14.33 -14.11 20.80
C GLN A 22 -13.47 -14.81 21.85
N PHE A 23 -13.71 -16.10 22.11
CA PHE A 23 -12.85 -16.89 22.99
C PHE A 23 -11.43 -17.04 22.44
N VAL A 24 -11.28 -17.26 21.13
CA VAL A 24 -9.96 -17.28 20.47
C VAL A 24 -9.26 -15.92 20.60
N ALA A 25 -9.96 -14.81 20.40
CA ALA A 25 -9.42 -13.46 20.60
C ALA A 25 -9.03 -13.21 22.07
N PHE A 26 -9.82 -13.71 23.02
CA PHE A 26 -9.48 -13.66 24.45
C PHE A 26 -8.19 -14.44 24.74
N LEU A 27 -8.02 -15.65 24.19
CA LEU A 27 -6.78 -16.43 24.32
C LEU A 27 -5.59 -15.68 23.72
N TYR A 28 -5.76 -15.05 22.56
CA TYR A 28 -4.72 -14.23 21.95
C TYR A 28 -4.24 -13.10 22.87
N GLN A 29 -5.16 -12.46 23.57
CA GLN A 29 -4.85 -11.33 24.47
C GLN A 29 -4.30 -11.75 25.84
N ASN A 30 -4.58 -12.97 26.29
CA ASN A 30 -4.30 -13.38 27.68
C ASN A 30 -3.29 -14.53 27.80
N ASN A 31 -2.93 -15.19 26.70
CA ASN A 31 -1.98 -16.31 26.70
C ASN A 31 -0.83 -16.05 25.72
N SER A 32 0.38 -15.91 26.23
CA SER A 32 1.58 -15.62 25.44
C SER A 32 1.98 -16.75 24.48
N GLU A 33 1.80 -18.00 24.88
CA GLU A 33 2.09 -19.16 24.03
C GLU A 33 1.13 -19.21 22.84
N PHE A 34 -0.17 -19.03 23.11
CA PHE A 34 -1.19 -18.97 22.07
C PHE A 34 -0.98 -17.76 21.16
N SER A 35 -0.61 -16.60 21.70
CA SER A 35 -0.31 -15.44 20.86
C SER A 35 0.87 -15.68 19.92
N ASN A 36 1.94 -16.34 20.37
CA ASN A 36 3.06 -16.69 19.51
C ASN A 36 2.64 -17.70 18.43
N TYR A 37 1.82 -18.69 18.79
CA TYR A 37 1.24 -19.61 17.82
C TYR A 37 0.35 -18.91 16.79
N ALA A 38 -0.46 -17.93 17.21
CA ALA A 38 -1.35 -17.19 16.32
C ALA A 38 -0.63 -16.29 15.31
N GLN A 39 0.66 -16.00 15.51
CA GLN A 39 1.51 -15.29 14.54
C GLN A 39 2.08 -16.22 13.45
N THR A 40 1.84 -17.53 13.53
CA THR A 40 2.30 -18.48 12.50
C THR A 40 1.46 -18.42 11.24
N SER A 41 2.06 -18.76 10.10
CA SER A 41 1.36 -18.79 8.80
C SER A 41 0.18 -19.77 8.83
N ASP A 42 0.35 -20.96 9.42
CA ASP A 42 -0.71 -21.97 9.51
C ASP A 42 -1.97 -21.44 10.20
N PHE A 43 -1.81 -20.69 11.31
CA PHE A 43 -2.94 -20.11 12.01
C PHE A 43 -3.62 -19.02 11.19
N VAL A 44 -2.83 -18.11 10.61
CA VAL A 44 -3.36 -17.00 9.79
C VAL A 44 -4.09 -17.52 8.56
N VAL A 45 -3.54 -18.52 7.86
CA VAL A 45 -4.18 -19.19 6.72
C VAL A 45 -5.48 -19.84 7.17
N ALA A 46 -5.47 -20.64 8.23
CA ALA A 46 -6.67 -21.32 8.71
C ALA A 46 -7.79 -20.32 9.09
N LEU A 47 -7.42 -19.22 9.74
CA LEU A 47 -8.36 -18.15 10.11
C LEU A 47 -8.91 -17.44 8.88
N ALA A 48 -8.06 -17.09 7.92
CA ALA A 48 -8.43 -16.44 6.66
C ALA A 48 -9.35 -17.33 5.80
N SER A 49 -9.08 -18.63 5.72
CA SER A 49 -9.89 -19.60 4.97
C SER A 49 -11.33 -19.70 5.49
N THR A 50 -11.62 -19.30 6.73
CA THR A 50 -13.00 -19.23 7.23
C THR A 50 -13.86 -18.20 6.47
N LEU A 51 -13.21 -17.22 5.83
CA LEU A 51 -13.83 -16.14 5.07
C LEU A 51 -13.86 -16.39 3.56
N LEU A 52 -13.09 -17.37 3.06
CA LEU A 52 -13.05 -17.76 1.66
C LEU A 52 -14.10 -18.86 1.41
N ARG A 53 -15.36 -18.47 1.27
CA ARG A 53 -16.43 -19.38 0.83
C ARG A 53 -17.12 -18.81 -0.41
N PRO A 54 -17.26 -19.59 -1.50
CA PRO A 54 -18.11 -19.21 -2.62
C PRO A 54 -19.54 -19.00 -2.12
N ASN A 55 -20.15 -17.86 -2.47
CA ASN A 55 -21.52 -17.57 -2.10
C ASN A 55 -22.45 -18.43 -2.97
N SER A 56 -22.72 -19.66 -2.55
CA SER A 56 -23.66 -20.57 -3.22
C SER A 56 -25.08 -20.17 -2.84
N LYS A 57 -25.60 -19.12 -3.47
CA LYS A 57 -27.05 -18.96 -3.58
C LYS A 57 -27.55 -20.00 -4.60
N CYS A 58 -27.76 -21.22 -4.13
CA CYS A 58 -28.46 -22.27 -4.87
C CYS A 58 -29.94 -21.87 -4.99
N GLY A 59 -30.25 -21.02 -5.97
CA GLY A 59 -31.59 -20.92 -6.53
C GLY A 59 -31.58 -21.75 -7.81
N ASN A 60 -32.38 -22.82 -7.85
CA ASN A 60 -32.53 -23.67 -9.04
C ASN A 60 -32.88 -22.82 -10.26
N ASN A 61 -31.90 -22.48 -11.10
CA ASN A 61 -32.05 -22.20 -12.52
C ASN A 61 -30.66 -22.29 -13.17
N ILE A 62 -30.53 -23.24 -14.09
CA ILE A 62 -29.31 -23.47 -14.87
C ILE A 62 -29.26 -22.41 -15.97
N GLU A 63 -28.70 -21.26 -15.63
CA GLU A 63 -28.05 -20.33 -16.56
C GLU A 63 -26.70 -20.02 -15.93
N GLU A 64 -25.64 -19.82 -16.72
CA GLU A 64 -24.25 -19.65 -16.26
C GLU A 64 -24.13 -18.54 -15.19
N GLU A 65 -24.35 -18.90 -13.92
CA GLU A 65 -24.23 -17.97 -12.80
C GLU A 65 -22.75 -17.71 -12.58
N THR A 66 -22.30 -16.50 -12.94
CA THR A 66 -20.99 -15.98 -12.54
C THR A 66 -20.83 -16.14 -11.04
N VAL A 67 -19.94 -17.04 -10.60
CA VAL A 67 -19.63 -17.26 -9.19
C VAL A 67 -19.10 -15.94 -8.61
N ARG A 68 -19.91 -15.25 -7.80
CA ARG A 68 -19.48 -14.03 -7.11
C ARG A 68 -18.84 -14.38 -5.79
N PHE A 69 -17.54 -14.11 -5.67
CA PHE A 69 -16.82 -14.20 -4.42
C PHE A 69 -17.16 -12.99 -3.56
N THR A 70 -17.71 -13.24 -2.37
CA THR A 70 -18.07 -12.21 -1.39
C THR A 70 -17.81 -12.76 -0.01
N LEU A 71 -17.55 -11.87 0.96
CA LEU A 71 -17.43 -12.30 2.35
C LEU A 71 -18.75 -12.94 2.84
N PRO A 72 -18.69 -13.94 3.73
CA PRO A 72 -19.89 -14.52 4.31
C PRO A 72 -20.75 -13.46 4.99
N ASN A 73 -22.06 -13.53 4.79
CA ASN A 73 -22.99 -12.67 5.51
C ASN A 73 -23.24 -13.23 6.92
N HIS A 74 -22.25 -13.07 7.81
CA HIS A 74 -22.28 -13.64 9.16
C HIS A 74 -21.60 -12.71 10.18
N PRO A 75 -22.15 -12.50 11.39
CA PRO A 75 -21.62 -11.55 12.38
C PRO A 75 -20.17 -11.85 12.80
N ALA A 76 -19.78 -13.13 12.86
CA ALA A 76 -18.40 -13.54 13.18
C ALA A 76 -17.34 -13.05 12.20
N VAL A 77 -17.69 -12.69 10.95
CA VAL A 77 -16.72 -12.19 9.95
C VAL A 77 -15.99 -10.96 10.47
N ARG A 78 -16.72 -10.05 11.12
CA ARG A 78 -16.14 -8.86 11.74
C ARG A 78 -15.06 -9.23 12.78
N HIS A 79 -15.36 -10.18 13.66
CA HIS A 79 -14.43 -10.60 14.70
C HIS A 79 -13.20 -11.33 14.14
N VAL A 80 -13.37 -12.10 13.06
CA VAL A 80 -12.23 -12.71 12.35
C VAL A 80 -11.31 -11.63 11.76
N LEU A 81 -11.88 -10.61 11.10
CA LEU A 81 -11.12 -9.49 10.55
C LEU A 81 -10.43 -8.67 11.66
N GLU A 82 -11.12 -8.41 12.76
CA GLU A 82 -10.56 -7.73 13.94
C GLU A 82 -9.38 -8.49 14.54
N LEU A 83 -9.47 -9.83 14.63
CA LEU A 83 -8.38 -10.67 15.10
C LEU A 83 -7.19 -10.68 14.12
N LEU A 84 -7.43 -10.85 12.82
CA LEU A 84 -6.39 -10.78 11.78
C LEU A 84 -5.64 -9.45 11.82
N SER A 85 -6.36 -8.33 11.90
CA SER A 85 -5.74 -7.00 12.03
C SER A 85 -4.98 -6.84 13.34
N SER A 86 -5.41 -7.50 14.44
CA SER A 86 -4.70 -7.44 15.72
C SER A 86 -3.37 -8.17 15.64
N ILE A 87 -3.38 -9.36 15.02
CA ILE A 87 -2.17 -10.14 14.76
C ILE A 87 -1.20 -9.33 13.87
N ALA A 88 -1.71 -8.66 12.84
CA ALA A 88 -0.89 -7.83 11.96
C ALA A 88 -0.24 -6.64 12.70
N ILE A 89 -1.03 -5.88 13.47
CA ILE A 89 -0.56 -4.71 14.20
C ILE A 89 0.45 -5.10 15.28
N ASP A 90 0.18 -6.17 16.05
CA ASP A 90 1.13 -6.68 17.04
C ASP A 90 2.42 -7.22 16.37
N GLY A 91 2.29 -7.78 15.17
CA GLY A 91 3.41 -8.17 14.32
C GLY A 91 4.32 -6.98 13.95
N PHE A 92 3.75 -5.80 13.66
CA PHE A 92 4.54 -4.60 13.36
C PHE A 92 5.44 -4.16 14.52
N LEU A 93 5.02 -4.45 15.76
CA LEU A 93 5.65 -4.00 17.00
C LEU A 93 6.70 -4.97 17.56
N SER A 94 6.64 -6.25 17.14
CA SER A 94 7.46 -7.33 17.69
C SER A 94 8.97 -7.23 17.44
N GLY A 95 9.45 -6.34 16.55
CA GLY A 95 10.86 -5.96 16.35
C GLY A 95 11.85 -7.09 15.98
N GLN A 96 11.40 -8.36 15.96
CA GLN A 96 12.15 -9.51 15.48
C GLN A 96 12.11 -9.50 13.96
N PRO A 97 13.25 -9.32 13.28
CA PRO A 97 13.31 -9.53 11.86
C PRO A 97 13.08 -11.02 11.58
N ASN A 98 12.17 -11.33 10.67
CA ASN A 98 12.28 -12.53 9.83
C ASN A 98 12.14 -13.93 10.48
N LYS A 99 11.36 -14.13 11.55
CA LYS A 99 10.90 -15.51 11.86
C LYS A 99 9.59 -15.90 11.19
N HIS A 100 8.70 -14.93 10.97
CA HIS A 100 7.37 -15.18 10.42
C HIS A 100 7.07 -14.17 9.30
N GLU A 101 6.41 -14.65 8.26
CA GLU A 101 5.89 -13.84 7.16
C GLU A 101 4.80 -12.89 7.68
N SER A 102 4.70 -11.67 7.14
CA SER A 102 3.69 -10.72 7.61
C SER A 102 2.28 -11.22 7.26
N VAL A 103 1.26 -10.85 8.04
CA VAL A 103 -0.13 -11.27 7.78
C VAL A 103 -0.56 -10.91 6.35
N ILE A 104 -0.18 -9.72 5.87
CA ILE A 104 -0.51 -9.32 4.49
C ILE A 104 0.23 -10.18 3.45
N ASP A 105 1.47 -10.57 3.69
CA ASP A 105 2.20 -11.44 2.76
C ASP A 105 1.60 -12.85 2.73
N ILE A 106 1.19 -13.39 3.88
CA ILE A 106 0.48 -14.68 3.97
C ILE A 106 -0.82 -14.63 3.16
N LEU A 107 -1.61 -13.54 3.30
CA LEU A 107 -2.87 -13.37 2.56
C LEU A 107 -2.66 -13.20 1.06
N LEU A 108 -1.55 -12.59 0.65
CA LEU A 108 -1.20 -12.37 -0.76
C LEU A 108 -0.50 -13.56 -1.41
N GLY A 109 0.10 -14.46 -0.62
CA GLY A 109 0.87 -15.61 -1.10
C GLY A 109 0.14 -16.46 -2.14
N PRO A 110 -1.12 -16.89 -1.92
CA PRO A 110 -1.88 -17.65 -2.91
C PRO A 110 -2.08 -16.89 -4.23
N VAL A 111 -2.33 -15.58 -4.15
CA VAL A 111 -2.58 -14.74 -5.33
C VAL A 111 -1.30 -14.54 -6.15
N GLN A 112 -0.16 -14.36 -5.48
CA GLN A 112 1.14 -14.23 -6.13
C GLN A 112 1.57 -15.51 -6.84
N GLN A 113 1.10 -16.67 -6.39
CA GLN A 113 1.35 -17.96 -7.04
C GLN A 113 0.38 -18.22 -8.20
N ASN A 114 -0.85 -17.71 -8.11
CA ASN A 114 -1.88 -17.91 -9.13
C ASN A 114 -2.81 -16.69 -9.24
N THR A 115 -2.58 -15.87 -10.26
CA THR A 115 -3.38 -14.66 -10.53
C THR A 115 -4.85 -14.94 -10.83
N ASN A 116 -5.21 -16.17 -11.18
CA ASN A 116 -6.62 -16.56 -11.36
C ASN A 116 -7.43 -16.54 -10.04
N THR A 117 -6.76 -16.44 -8.89
CA THR A 117 -7.39 -16.38 -7.57
C THR A 117 -7.67 -14.95 -7.09
N VAL A 118 -7.36 -13.92 -7.88
CA VAL A 118 -7.56 -12.50 -7.51
C VAL A 118 -9.03 -12.22 -7.14
N GLU A 119 -9.99 -12.69 -7.95
CA GLU A 119 -11.43 -12.54 -7.69
C GLU A 119 -11.85 -13.17 -6.35
N GLU A 120 -11.31 -14.35 -6.03
CA GLU A 120 -11.63 -15.08 -4.80
C GLU A 120 -11.11 -14.38 -3.55
N PHE A 121 -9.89 -13.85 -3.60
CA PHE A 121 -9.21 -13.25 -2.45
C PHE A 121 -9.53 -11.77 -2.27
N ARG A 122 -9.93 -11.05 -3.32
CA ARG A 122 -10.19 -9.60 -3.27
C ARG A 122 -11.15 -9.17 -2.15
N PRO A 123 -12.30 -9.82 -1.89
CA PRO A 123 -13.19 -9.42 -0.80
C PRO A 123 -12.53 -9.51 0.58
N LEU A 124 -11.77 -10.57 0.82
CA LEU A 124 -11.01 -10.78 2.05
C LEU A 124 -9.91 -9.74 2.22
N VAL A 125 -9.06 -9.59 1.18
CA VAL A 125 -7.94 -8.66 1.19
C VAL A 125 -8.45 -7.23 1.38
N THR A 126 -9.47 -6.82 0.64
CA THR A 126 -10.08 -5.48 0.76
C THR A 126 -10.55 -5.22 2.19
N ALA A 127 -11.33 -6.13 2.78
CA ALA A 127 -11.85 -5.94 4.13
C ALA A 127 -10.75 -5.95 5.20
N PHE A 128 -9.74 -6.80 5.06
CA PHE A 128 -8.58 -6.82 5.95
C PHE A 128 -7.78 -5.50 5.87
N LEU A 129 -7.52 -4.99 4.67
CA LEU A 129 -6.78 -3.75 4.46
C LEU A 129 -7.52 -2.56 5.05
N LEU A 130 -8.82 -2.40 4.74
CA LEU A 130 -9.66 -1.33 5.30
C LEU A 130 -9.68 -1.36 6.84
N ASN A 131 -9.95 -2.54 7.43
CA ASN A 131 -9.98 -2.69 8.89
C ASN A 131 -8.63 -2.39 9.54
N THR A 132 -7.53 -2.78 8.90
CA THR A 132 -6.18 -2.53 9.41
C THR A 132 -5.80 -1.05 9.29
N MET A 133 -6.13 -0.40 8.16
CA MET A 133 -5.94 1.05 7.96
C MET A 133 -6.71 1.85 9.01
N ASP A 134 -8.01 1.60 9.18
CA ASP A 134 -8.86 2.27 10.16
C ASP A 134 -8.30 2.15 11.58
N ARG A 135 -7.82 0.96 11.94
CA ARG A 135 -7.21 0.74 13.25
C ARG A 135 -5.89 1.47 13.42
N LEU A 136 -5.00 1.45 12.43
CA LEU A 136 -3.73 2.18 12.48
C LEU A 136 -3.94 3.70 12.62
N GLU A 137 -4.97 4.23 11.95
CA GLU A 137 -5.38 5.62 12.09
C GLU A 137 -5.94 5.93 13.47
N ALA A 138 -6.93 5.16 13.94
CA ALA A 138 -7.56 5.35 15.24
C ALA A 138 -6.58 5.19 16.40
N THR A 139 -5.60 4.29 16.24
CA THR A 139 -4.58 4.02 17.24
C THR A 139 -3.36 4.93 17.11
N ASP A 140 -3.29 5.85 16.14
CA ASP A 140 -2.24 6.87 16.06
C ASP A 140 -0.82 6.27 16.28
N VAL A 141 -0.60 5.06 15.74
CA VAL A 141 0.50 4.16 16.17
C VAL A 141 1.86 4.81 16.01
N LEU A 142 2.09 5.53 14.92
CA LEU A 142 3.37 6.19 14.66
C LEU A 142 3.57 7.43 15.54
N ALA A 143 2.50 8.12 15.94
CA ALA A 143 2.59 9.27 16.84
C ALA A 143 2.86 8.83 18.29
N ARG A 144 2.18 7.77 18.75
CA ARG A 144 2.41 7.17 20.06
C ARG A 144 3.75 6.42 20.10
N GLY A 145 4.15 5.81 19.00
CA GLY A 145 5.34 4.96 18.89
C GLY A 145 5.19 3.70 19.74
N VAL A 146 6.24 3.36 20.48
CA VAL A 146 6.34 2.11 21.25
C VAL A 146 5.43 2.07 22.50
N GLY A 147 4.72 3.17 22.82
CA GLY A 147 3.80 3.28 23.95
C GLY A 147 2.34 2.91 23.63
N VAL A 148 2.06 2.32 22.46
CA VAL A 148 0.72 1.85 22.10
C VAL A 148 0.37 0.59 22.93
N PRO A 149 -0.82 0.52 23.55
CA PRO A 149 -1.27 -0.70 24.21
C PRO A 149 -1.34 -1.86 23.22
N MET A 150 -0.61 -2.93 23.51
CA MET A 150 -0.59 -4.16 22.70
C MET A 150 -1.86 -4.97 22.94
N CYS A 151 -2.31 -5.72 21.93
CA CYS A 151 -3.32 -6.75 22.17
C CYS A 151 -2.70 -7.98 22.85
N SER A 152 -1.49 -8.37 22.46
CA SER A 152 -0.77 -9.53 22.99
C SER A 152 0.25 -9.21 24.11
N PRO A 153 0.37 -10.08 25.14
CA PRO A 153 1.40 -9.99 26.17
C PRO A 153 2.79 -10.47 25.71
N ALA A 154 2.90 -11.11 24.54
CA ALA A 154 4.13 -11.74 24.06
C ALA A 154 5.03 -10.85 23.19
N ALA A 155 4.56 -9.66 22.78
CA ALA A 155 5.28 -8.80 21.85
C ALA A 155 6.19 -7.80 22.59
N PRO A 156 7.52 -8.00 22.66
CA PRO A 156 8.41 -7.02 23.24
C PRO A 156 8.51 -5.79 22.33
N CYS A 157 8.11 -4.66 22.89
CA CYS A 157 8.24 -3.32 22.32
C CYS A 157 9.72 -2.93 22.19
N THR A 158 10.35 -3.08 21.01
CA THR A 158 11.82 -2.97 20.93
C THR A 158 12.36 -1.84 20.05
N ASN A 159 11.67 -1.36 18.99
CA ASN A 159 12.25 -0.31 18.13
C ASN A 159 11.22 0.48 17.28
N TYR A 160 11.19 1.81 17.44
CA TYR A 160 10.35 2.72 16.65
C TYR A 160 10.66 2.69 15.14
N SER A 161 11.93 2.57 14.76
CA SER A 161 12.33 2.51 13.35
C SER A 161 11.83 1.23 12.68
N ILE A 162 11.80 0.11 13.40
CA ILE A 162 11.25 -1.15 12.87
C ILE A 162 9.73 -1.06 12.75
N LEU A 163 9.06 -0.50 13.76
CA LEU A 163 7.63 -0.22 13.71
C LEU A 163 7.27 0.64 12.49
N ALA A 164 7.97 1.76 12.30
CA ALA A 164 7.76 2.64 11.16
C ALA A 164 8.01 1.93 9.82
N ALA A 165 9.12 1.18 9.72
CA ALA A 165 9.42 0.41 8.51
C ALA A 165 8.34 -0.63 8.18
N ASN A 166 7.80 -1.32 9.18
CA ASN A 166 6.73 -2.30 9.00
C ASN A 166 5.42 -1.66 8.56
N ILE A 167 5.05 -0.51 9.13
CA ILE A 167 3.85 0.23 8.72
C ILE A 167 4.03 0.82 7.31
N PHE A 168 5.22 1.32 6.96
CA PHE A 168 5.50 1.81 5.61
C PHE A 168 5.47 0.67 4.58
N TYR A 169 5.98 -0.51 4.95
CA TYR A 169 5.85 -1.72 4.14
C TYR A 169 4.39 -2.11 3.93
N PHE A 170 3.57 -2.08 4.98
CA PHE A 170 2.13 -2.32 4.89
C PHE A 170 1.46 -1.30 3.96
N ALA A 171 1.76 -0.01 4.07
CA ALA A 171 1.25 1.02 3.16
C ALA A 171 1.64 0.73 1.69
N GLY A 172 2.87 0.28 1.45
CA GLY A 172 3.32 -0.17 0.14
C GLY A 172 2.52 -1.38 -0.38
N LYS A 173 2.13 -2.31 0.50
CA LYS A 173 1.28 -3.46 0.15
C LYS A 173 -0.18 -3.07 -0.12
N VAL A 174 -0.73 -2.08 0.59
CA VAL A 174 -2.04 -1.51 0.27
C VAL A 174 -2.04 -0.96 -1.16
N VAL A 175 -1.01 -0.18 -1.51
CA VAL A 175 -0.87 0.39 -2.86
C VAL A 175 -0.60 -0.67 -3.91
N TYR A 176 0.18 -1.71 -3.59
CA TYR A 176 0.30 -2.88 -4.46
C TYR A 176 -1.08 -3.50 -4.76
N CYS A 177 -1.93 -3.67 -3.75
CA CYS A 177 -3.27 -4.24 -3.94
C CYS A 177 -4.17 -3.35 -4.80
N LEU A 178 -4.00 -2.02 -4.76
CA LEU A 178 -4.69 -1.10 -5.68
C LEU A 178 -4.31 -1.37 -7.14
N TRP A 179 -3.01 -1.47 -7.43
CA TRP A 179 -2.51 -1.68 -8.80
C TRP A 179 -2.80 -3.08 -9.35
N ASN A 180 -3.07 -4.06 -8.48
CA ASN A 180 -3.27 -5.46 -8.83
C ASN A 180 -4.72 -5.94 -8.69
N ASP A 181 -5.69 -5.01 -8.67
CA ASP A 181 -7.14 -5.30 -8.59
C ASP A 181 -7.54 -6.20 -7.40
N LEU A 182 -6.76 -6.15 -6.31
CA LEU A 182 -7.01 -6.87 -5.05
C LEU A 182 -7.72 -6.02 -4.00
N PHE A 183 -7.87 -4.72 -4.26
CA PHE A 183 -8.54 -3.77 -3.40
C PHE A 183 -9.75 -3.15 -4.12
N ASP A 184 -10.95 -3.41 -3.59
CA ASP A 184 -12.23 -2.88 -4.11
C ASP A 184 -12.84 -1.80 -3.19
N GLY A 185 -12.00 -1.17 -2.36
CA GLY A 185 -12.41 -0.04 -1.51
C GLY A 185 -12.32 1.30 -2.25
N ASP A 186 -12.67 2.38 -1.55
CA ASP A 186 -12.45 3.73 -2.07
C ASP A 186 -10.95 4.04 -2.16
N SER A 187 -10.42 4.18 -3.37
CA SER A 187 -8.99 4.47 -3.59
C SER A 187 -8.54 5.81 -2.98
N GLN A 188 -9.46 6.78 -2.80
CA GLN A 188 -9.14 8.04 -2.11
C GLN A 188 -8.84 7.81 -0.62
N SER A 189 -9.43 6.79 0.01
CA SER A 189 -9.14 6.45 1.40
C SER A 189 -7.69 6.03 1.60
N VAL A 190 -7.05 5.40 0.60
CA VAL A 190 -5.63 5.01 0.66
C VAL A 190 -4.73 6.25 0.60
N PHE A 191 -5.08 7.25 -0.20
CA PHE A 191 -4.37 8.53 -0.20
C PHE A 191 -4.43 9.20 1.18
N GLU A 192 -5.63 9.29 1.77
CA GLU A 192 -5.82 9.90 3.09
C GLU A 192 -5.09 9.14 4.19
N PHE A 193 -5.13 7.81 4.14
CA PHE A 193 -4.40 6.95 5.06
C PHE A 193 -2.90 7.26 5.05
N ILE A 194 -2.27 7.28 3.87
CA ILE A 194 -0.84 7.58 3.75
C ILE A 194 -0.53 9.00 4.23
N LEU A 195 -1.40 9.98 3.95
CA LEU A 195 -1.24 11.36 4.43
C LEU A 195 -1.31 11.44 5.96
N LYS A 196 -2.21 10.69 6.60
CA LYS A 196 -2.29 10.58 8.06
C LYS A 196 -1.04 9.94 8.65
N LEU A 197 -0.44 8.94 7.99
CA LEU A 197 0.85 8.37 8.43
C LEU A 197 1.96 9.42 8.43
N PHE A 198 2.08 10.27 7.40
CA PHE A 198 3.01 11.40 7.41
C PHE A 198 2.76 12.34 8.59
N ALA A 199 1.50 12.68 8.86
CA ALA A 199 1.12 13.54 9.98
C ALA A 199 1.46 12.90 11.34
N GLN A 200 1.30 11.58 11.50
CA GLN A 200 1.69 10.87 12.72
C GLN A 200 3.21 10.89 12.94
N VAL A 201 4.00 10.60 11.90
CA VAL A 201 5.47 10.64 11.99
C VAL A 201 5.96 12.03 12.33
N LYS A 202 5.37 13.08 11.74
CA LYS A 202 5.72 14.48 12.01
C LYS A 202 5.39 14.92 13.45
N ARG A 203 4.33 14.37 14.04
CA ARG A 203 3.95 14.65 15.45
C ARG A 203 4.87 13.95 16.46
N LYS A 204 5.58 12.89 16.07
CA LYS A 204 6.41 12.13 16.99
C LYS A 204 7.61 12.95 17.47
N SER A 205 7.74 13.12 18.78
CA SER A 205 8.97 13.61 19.41
C SER A 205 10.00 12.47 19.48
N GLY A 206 11.13 12.60 18.76
CA GLY A 206 12.18 11.58 18.76
C GLY A 206 13.09 11.64 17.51
N PRO A 207 14.03 10.69 17.38
CA PRO A 207 14.84 10.57 16.18
C PRO A 207 13.95 10.27 14.98
N GLY A 208 14.20 10.95 13.86
CA GLY A 208 13.46 10.76 12.62
C GLY A 208 13.64 9.36 12.05
N VAL A 209 12.67 8.94 11.24
CA VAL A 209 12.74 7.71 10.44
C VAL A 209 12.81 8.10 8.96
N PRO A 210 13.53 7.33 8.12
CA PRO A 210 13.58 7.59 6.68
C PRO A 210 12.18 7.41 6.07
N LEU A 211 11.76 8.38 5.27
CA LEU A 211 10.41 8.45 4.70
C LEU A 211 10.32 7.91 3.28
N ASP A 212 11.43 7.45 2.69
CA ASP A 212 11.52 7.08 1.27
C ASP A 212 10.46 6.04 0.86
N ALA A 213 10.27 5.00 1.68
CA ALA A 213 9.26 3.96 1.43
C ALA A 213 7.82 4.51 1.50
N LEU A 214 7.57 5.47 2.38
CA LEU A 214 6.25 6.09 2.51
C LEU A 214 5.98 7.07 1.35
N TYR A 215 6.99 7.84 0.94
CA TYR A 215 6.94 8.68 -0.26
C TYR A 215 6.70 7.84 -1.51
N SER A 216 7.44 6.74 -1.71
CA SER A 216 7.24 5.83 -2.83
C SER A 216 5.81 5.26 -2.88
N SER A 217 5.27 4.87 -1.71
CA SER A 217 3.87 4.41 -1.61
C SER A 217 2.88 5.52 -2.00
N TRP A 218 3.09 6.75 -1.53
CA TRP A 218 2.24 7.89 -1.85
C TRP A 218 2.31 8.29 -3.33
N ASN A 219 3.52 8.32 -3.89
CA ASN A 219 3.81 8.58 -5.29
C ASN A 219 3.05 7.59 -6.19
N ARG A 220 3.17 6.29 -5.92
CA ARG A 220 2.44 5.23 -6.65
C ARG A 220 0.93 5.35 -6.50
N CYS A 221 0.42 5.73 -5.33
CA CYS A 221 -1.02 5.96 -5.11
C CYS A 221 -1.54 7.16 -5.92
N ILE A 222 -0.78 8.25 -5.98
CA ILE A 222 -1.10 9.43 -6.81
C ILE A 222 -1.17 9.03 -8.29
N LEU A 223 -0.15 8.31 -8.79
CA LEU A 223 -0.11 7.88 -10.18
C LEU A 223 -1.31 6.99 -10.52
N PHE A 224 -1.72 6.08 -9.62
CA PHE A 224 -2.91 5.25 -9.78
C PHE A 224 -4.20 6.07 -9.88
N LEU A 225 -4.37 7.06 -8.99
CA LEU A 225 -5.57 7.89 -8.96
C LEU A 225 -5.68 8.79 -10.19
N LEU A 226 -4.56 9.27 -10.72
CA LEU A 226 -4.51 10.16 -11.89
C LEU A 226 -4.57 9.41 -13.23
N SER A 227 -4.27 8.11 -13.27
CA SER A 227 -4.28 7.30 -14.49
C SER A 227 -5.66 6.75 -14.86
N ARG A 228 -6.70 7.04 -14.08
CA ARG A 228 -8.07 6.57 -14.34
C ARG A 228 -8.62 7.12 -15.65
N VAL A 229 -9.32 6.27 -16.39
CA VAL A 229 -10.06 6.66 -17.61
C VAL A 229 -11.18 7.64 -17.24
N LEU A 230 -11.33 8.72 -18.01
CA LEU A 230 -12.29 9.81 -17.74
C LEU A 230 -13.61 9.64 -18.52
N ASP A 231 -14.11 8.41 -18.56
CA ASP A 231 -15.32 7.99 -19.26
C ASP A 231 -16.60 8.26 -18.44
N ASP A 232 -16.51 8.28 -17.12
CA ASP A 232 -17.65 8.57 -16.23
C ASP A 232 -17.41 9.72 -15.23
N MET A 233 -18.50 10.21 -14.62
CA MET A 233 -18.47 11.31 -13.65
C MET A 233 -17.80 10.95 -12.32
N LYS A 234 -17.81 9.67 -11.93
CA LYS A 234 -17.16 9.19 -10.71
C LYS A 234 -15.64 9.25 -10.88
N ALA A 235 -15.11 8.73 -11.98
CA ALA A 235 -13.70 8.77 -12.33
C ALA A 235 -13.20 10.22 -12.46
N GLN A 236 -13.95 11.10 -13.13
CA GLN A 236 -13.62 12.52 -13.21
C GLN A 236 -13.57 13.19 -11.82
N ARG A 237 -14.53 12.89 -10.94
CA ARG A 237 -14.54 13.39 -9.57
C ARG A 237 -13.33 12.89 -8.79
N THR A 238 -13.01 11.60 -8.87
CA THR A 238 -11.85 11.01 -8.22
C THR A 238 -10.55 11.69 -8.66
N VAL A 239 -10.37 11.94 -9.96
CA VAL A 239 -9.17 12.63 -10.48
C VAL A 239 -9.11 14.09 -10.01
N VAL A 240 -10.23 14.83 -10.06
CA VAL A 240 -10.31 16.21 -9.55
C VAL A 240 -9.95 16.27 -8.07
N GLU A 241 -10.52 15.38 -7.26
CA GLU A 241 -10.25 15.30 -5.83
C GLU A 241 -8.77 15.01 -5.56
N CYS A 242 -8.16 14.07 -6.31
CA CYS A 242 -6.72 13.79 -6.20
C CYS A 242 -5.87 15.03 -6.53
N LEU A 243 -6.14 15.72 -7.64
CA LEU A 243 -5.41 16.93 -8.04
C LEU A 243 -5.55 18.07 -7.01
N GLN A 244 -6.73 18.23 -6.40
CA GLN A 244 -6.96 19.19 -5.33
C GLN A 244 -6.16 18.82 -4.07
N LYS A 245 -6.12 17.54 -3.69
CA LYS A 245 -5.32 17.07 -2.56
C LYS A 245 -3.82 17.23 -2.79
N ILE A 246 -3.34 17.01 -4.01
CA ILE A 246 -1.96 17.31 -4.40
C ILE A 246 -1.66 18.80 -4.18
N THR A 247 -2.54 19.67 -4.67
CA THR A 247 -2.38 21.13 -4.51
C THR A 247 -2.38 21.54 -3.03
N ALA A 248 -3.29 20.97 -2.22
CA ALA A 248 -3.37 21.23 -0.78
C ALA A 248 -2.12 20.76 -0.01
N ASN A 249 -1.48 19.68 -0.49
CA ASN A 249 -0.30 19.08 0.13
C ASN A 249 1.00 19.32 -0.66
N ARG A 250 1.04 20.36 -1.52
CA ARG A 250 2.16 20.68 -2.42
C ARG A 250 3.51 20.77 -1.71
N ALA A 251 3.54 21.33 -0.50
CA ALA A 251 4.77 21.47 0.28
C ALA A 251 5.36 20.12 0.73
N LEU A 252 4.52 19.11 0.91
CA LEU A 252 4.96 17.75 1.24
C LEU A 252 5.41 17.01 -0.03
N LEU A 253 4.57 17.05 -1.08
CA LEU A 253 4.81 16.32 -2.33
C LEU A 253 6.05 16.81 -3.08
N PHE A 254 6.21 18.12 -3.20
CA PHE A 254 7.31 18.73 -3.93
C PHE A 254 8.51 19.08 -3.05
N SER A 255 8.53 18.61 -1.79
CA SER A 255 9.68 18.78 -0.90
C SER A 255 10.95 18.16 -1.47
N THR A 256 12.10 18.56 -0.94
CA THR A 256 13.40 17.94 -1.28
C THR A 256 13.50 16.51 -0.77
N ALA A 257 12.70 16.11 0.21
CA ALA A 257 12.64 14.74 0.74
C ALA A 257 11.95 13.77 -0.23
N ASN A 258 11.06 14.25 -1.10
CA ASN A 258 10.50 13.46 -2.19
C ASN A 258 11.27 13.75 -3.48
N GLY A 259 12.31 12.96 -3.73
CA GLY A 259 13.27 13.20 -4.82
C GLY A 259 13.22 12.20 -5.96
N GLU A 260 12.24 11.31 -6.01
CA GLU A 260 12.19 10.19 -6.97
C GLU A 260 11.93 10.68 -8.41
N PRO A 261 12.93 10.62 -9.33
CA PRO A 261 12.78 11.23 -10.65
C PRO A 261 11.73 10.56 -11.53
N GLU A 262 11.65 9.22 -11.48
CA GLU A 262 10.67 8.43 -12.23
C GLU A 262 9.23 8.87 -11.91
N PHE A 263 8.92 9.08 -10.63
CA PHE A 263 7.61 9.58 -10.19
C PHE A 263 7.27 10.94 -10.83
N PHE A 264 8.17 11.92 -10.77
CA PHE A 264 7.88 13.27 -11.30
C PHE A 264 7.76 13.27 -12.82
N CYS A 265 8.52 12.43 -13.54
CA CYS A 265 8.36 12.24 -14.98
C CYS A 265 7.00 11.61 -15.33
N CYS A 266 6.57 10.60 -14.57
CA CYS A 266 5.24 9.99 -14.73
C CYS A 266 4.12 10.99 -14.40
N LEU A 267 4.28 11.78 -13.34
CA LEU A 267 3.33 12.83 -12.99
C LEU A 267 3.23 13.88 -14.11
N ALA A 268 4.37 14.30 -14.68
CA ALA A 268 4.38 15.22 -15.81
C ALA A 268 3.61 14.65 -17.02
N HIS A 269 3.83 13.38 -17.36
CA HIS A 269 3.08 12.70 -18.41
C HIS A 269 1.57 12.74 -18.16
N LEU A 270 1.11 12.36 -16.96
CA LEU A 270 -0.31 12.37 -16.63
C LEU A 270 -0.89 13.79 -16.68
N LEU A 271 -0.17 14.81 -16.20
CA LEU A 271 -0.62 16.20 -16.28
C LEU A 271 -0.72 16.70 -17.73
N PHE A 272 0.18 16.27 -18.63
CA PHE A 272 0.08 16.58 -20.07
C PHE A 272 -1.18 15.97 -20.71
N MET A 273 -1.54 14.75 -20.31
CA MET A 273 -2.75 14.07 -20.78
C MET A 273 -4.02 14.72 -20.20
N LEU A 274 -4.04 14.95 -18.88
CA LEU A 274 -5.21 15.50 -18.18
C LEU A 274 -5.47 16.97 -18.51
N SER A 275 -4.44 17.73 -18.91
CA SER A 275 -4.58 19.13 -19.33
C SER A 275 -5.13 19.28 -20.75
N ASP A 276 -5.12 18.22 -21.57
CA ASP A 276 -5.68 18.25 -22.93
C ASP A 276 -7.19 18.13 -22.96
N VAL A 277 -7.90 19.23 -23.17
CA VAL A 277 -9.35 19.17 -23.38
C VAL A 277 -9.70 18.80 -24.83
N GLY A 278 -8.80 19.08 -25.79
CA GLY A 278 -9.04 18.89 -27.23
C GLY A 278 -8.84 17.43 -27.67
N GLY A 279 -7.86 16.73 -27.10
CA GLY A 279 -7.71 15.28 -27.27
C GLY A 279 -8.90 14.48 -26.74
N LEU A 280 -9.70 15.07 -25.84
CA LEU A 280 -10.89 14.47 -25.24
C LEU A 280 -12.20 14.77 -26.00
N GLN A 281 -12.17 15.56 -27.08
CA GLN A 281 -13.36 15.92 -27.87
C GLN A 281 -13.71 14.91 -28.97
N LEU A 282 -12.88 13.89 -29.19
CA LEU A 282 -12.84 13.15 -30.46
C LEU A 282 -13.84 11.99 -30.63
N GLN A 283 -14.92 11.95 -29.85
CA GLN A 283 -15.97 10.96 -30.11
C GLN A 283 -17.34 11.60 -30.30
N HIS A 284 -17.75 11.56 -31.57
CA HIS A 284 -19.12 11.49 -32.08
C HIS A 284 -19.93 12.79 -32.15
N LYS A 285 -19.72 13.54 -33.26
CA LYS A 285 -20.85 14.08 -34.00
C LYS A 285 -21.49 12.93 -34.79
N LEU A 286 -22.47 12.26 -34.21
CA LEU A 286 -23.41 11.45 -34.99
C LEU A 286 -24.79 12.10 -34.87
N ASP A 287 -25.35 12.47 -36.01
CA ASP A 287 -26.71 12.98 -36.14
C ASP A 287 -27.68 11.84 -35.77
N ASN A 288 -28.01 11.68 -34.47
CA ASN A 288 -29.18 10.98 -33.90
C ASN A 288 -29.05 10.78 -32.36
N GLU A 289 -28.60 11.78 -31.61
CA GLU A 289 -28.57 11.69 -30.15
C GLU A 289 -29.89 12.18 -29.53
N THR A 290 -30.35 11.50 -28.50
CA THR A 290 -31.49 11.95 -27.71
C THR A 290 -31.08 13.11 -26.80
N GLU A 291 -32.02 14.01 -26.47
CA GLU A 291 -31.77 15.17 -25.57
C GLU A 291 -31.09 14.77 -24.24
N LYS A 292 -31.33 13.55 -23.75
CA LYS A 292 -30.69 13.02 -22.53
C LYS A 292 -29.21 12.74 -22.73
N GLU A 293 -28.81 12.18 -23.86
CA GLU A 293 -27.41 11.86 -24.19
C GLU A 293 -26.60 13.15 -24.36
N GLU A 294 -27.16 14.16 -25.04
CA GLU A 294 -26.52 15.48 -25.18
C GLU A 294 -26.26 16.16 -23.82
N ILE A 295 -27.21 16.06 -22.88
CA ILE A 295 -27.07 16.60 -21.52
C ILE A 295 -25.96 15.86 -20.76
N GLU A 296 -25.92 14.53 -20.84
CA GLU A 296 -24.91 13.72 -20.17
C GLU A 296 -23.51 13.97 -20.72
N GLN A 297 -23.36 14.05 -22.04
CA GLN A 297 -22.11 14.39 -22.70
C GLN A 297 -21.62 15.79 -22.32
N ARG A 298 -22.52 16.78 -22.28
CA ARG A 298 -22.17 18.13 -21.82
C ARG A 298 -21.63 18.12 -20.39
N ARG A 299 -22.24 17.33 -19.50
CA ARG A 299 -21.76 17.17 -18.12
C ARG A 299 -20.38 16.53 -18.07
N LEU A 300 -20.14 15.47 -18.85
CA LEU A 300 -18.82 14.83 -18.94
C LEU A 300 -17.76 15.78 -19.49
N TYR A 301 -18.11 16.61 -20.48
CA TYR A 301 -17.22 17.61 -21.04
C TYR A 301 -16.88 18.72 -20.03
N ASP A 302 -17.87 19.21 -19.29
CA ASP A 302 -17.65 20.19 -18.22
C ASP A 302 -16.79 19.62 -17.09
N GLY A 303 -16.96 18.34 -16.74
CA GLY A 303 -16.10 17.66 -15.78
C GLY A 303 -14.65 17.48 -16.30
N ARG A 304 -14.45 17.18 -17.59
CA ARG A 304 -13.11 17.16 -18.21
C ARG A 304 -12.41 18.52 -18.20
N LYS A 305 -13.16 19.62 -18.40
CA LYS A 305 -12.62 20.98 -18.22
C LYS A 305 -12.15 21.22 -16.79
N LEU A 306 -12.90 20.74 -15.81
CA LEU A 306 -12.52 20.86 -14.40
C LEU A 306 -11.26 20.06 -14.09
N VAL A 307 -11.13 18.84 -14.63
CA VAL A 307 -9.89 18.04 -14.55
C VAL A 307 -8.71 18.82 -15.14
N SER A 308 -8.84 19.33 -16.36
CA SER A 308 -7.78 20.10 -17.04
C SER A 308 -7.37 21.34 -16.26
N ALA A 309 -8.33 22.08 -15.70
CA ALA A 309 -8.05 23.26 -14.89
C ALA A 309 -7.24 22.91 -13.62
N ASN A 310 -7.56 21.81 -12.94
CA ASN A 310 -6.80 21.36 -11.77
C ASN A 310 -5.43 20.78 -12.15
N ALA A 311 -5.33 20.06 -13.27
CA ALA A 311 -4.06 19.54 -13.77
C ALA A 311 -3.07 20.67 -14.10
N LYS A 312 -3.55 21.76 -14.70
CA LYS A 312 -2.75 22.98 -14.95
C LYS A 312 -2.19 23.60 -13.68
N ARG A 313 -2.99 23.68 -12.60
CA ARG A 313 -2.52 24.19 -11.29
C ARG A 313 -1.44 23.30 -10.70
N VAL A 314 -1.62 21.97 -10.75
CA VAL A 314 -0.59 21.04 -10.26
C VAL A 314 0.69 21.15 -11.11
N TRP A 315 0.55 21.37 -12.42
CA TRP A 315 1.69 21.59 -13.31
C TRP A 315 2.49 22.84 -12.92
N GLU A 316 1.84 23.96 -12.59
CA GLU A 316 2.51 25.17 -12.13
C GLU A 316 3.40 24.89 -10.90
N GLU A 317 2.88 24.15 -9.92
CA GLU A 317 3.65 23.75 -8.72
C GLU A 317 4.80 22.82 -9.06
N LEU A 318 4.56 21.80 -9.90
CA LEU A 318 5.58 20.85 -10.35
C LEU A 318 6.70 21.57 -11.09
N PHE A 319 6.36 22.49 -12.00
CA PHE A 319 7.31 23.28 -12.75
C PHE A 319 8.19 24.12 -11.81
N LEU A 320 7.57 24.86 -10.88
CA LEU A 320 8.31 25.71 -9.95
C LEU A 320 9.27 24.92 -9.06
N ALA A 321 8.86 23.73 -8.61
CA ALA A 321 9.62 22.97 -7.62
C ALA A 321 10.60 21.94 -8.22
N LYS A 322 10.32 21.38 -9.40
CA LYS A 322 11.03 20.21 -9.95
C LYS A 322 11.50 20.37 -11.39
N LYS A 323 11.49 21.59 -11.97
CA LYS A 323 11.97 21.84 -13.33
C LYS A 323 13.32 21.18 -13.62
N GLN A 324 14.35 21.47 -12.80
CA GLN A 324 15.71 20.98 -13.06
C GLN A 324 15.76 19.44 -13.10
N LEU A 325 15.09 18.78 -12.16
CA LEU A 325 15.00 17.33 -12.09
C LEU A 325 14.30 16.74 -13.31
N LEU A 326 13.24 17.38 -13.80
CA LEU A 326 12.55 16.97 -15.03
C LEU A 326 13.44 17.14 -16.27
N GLU A 327 14.13 18.27 -16.41
CA GLU A 327 14.99 18.54 -17.56
C GLU A 327 16.19 17.57 -17.62
N GLU A 328 16.79 17.27 -16.46
CA GLU A 328 17.88 16.29 -16.34
C GLU A 328 17.43 14.87 -16.70
N THR A 329 16.23 14.47 -16.25
CA THR A 329 15.74 13.10 -16.43
C THR A 329 15.16 12.88 -17.83
N LEU A 330 14.45 13.86 -18.38
CA LEU A 330 13.82 13.78 -19.69
C LEU A 330 14.76 14.17 -20.84
N GLY A 331 15.85 14.89 -20.56
CA GLY A 331 16.80 15.35 -21.57
C GLY A 331 16.25 16.45 -22.50
N VAL A 332 15.18 17.13 -22.10
CA VAL A 332 14.51 18.19 -22.87
C VAL A 332 14.20 19.39 -21.97
N THR A 333 14.12 20.58 -22.58
CA THR A 333 13.71 21.80 -21.87
C THR A 333 12.22 21.79 -21.54
N ILE A 334 11.88 22.18 -20.31
CA ILE A 334 10.51 22.28 -19.82
C ILE A 334 10.09 23.75 -19.73
N MET A 335 8.87 24.04 -20.15
CA MET A 335 8.25 25.36 -20.20
C MET A 335 7.20 25.57 -19.08
N PRO A 336 6.99 26.81 -18.62
CA PRO A 336 5.94 27.10 -17.62
C PRO A 336 4.54 26.73 -18.14
N ASP A 337 4.24 26.98 -19.40
CA ASP A 337 2.97 26.56 -20.03
C ASP A 337 2.96 25.05 -20.28
N VAL A 338 1.91 24.37 -19.77
CA VAL A 338 1.78 22.91 -19.88
C VAL A 338 1.63 22.46 -21.34
N GLY A 339 0.97 23.24 -22.18
CA GLY A 339 0.75 22.91 -23.60
C GLY A 339 2.05 22.97 -24.39
N ALA A 340 2.86 24.00 -24.17
CA ALA A 340 4.19 24.15 -24.74
C ALA A 340 5.13 23.04 -24.25
N SER A 341 5.16 22.76 -22.94
CA SER A 341 5.97 21.66 -22.38
C SER A 341 5.62 20.32 -22.98
N ARG A 342 4.34 20.03 -23.09
CA ARG A 342 3.86 18.79 -23.71
C ARG A 342 4.33 18.64 -25.15
N ALA A 343 4.37 19.71 -25.94
CA ALA A 343 4.80 19.65 -27.33
C ALA A 343 6.24 19.12 -27.48
N PHE A 344 7.12 19.40 -26.50
CA PHE A 344 8.52 18.96 -26.53
C PHE A 344 8.80 17.71 -25.67
N ALA A 345 8.10 17.55 -24.55
CA ALA A 345 8.42 16.55 -23.54
C ALA A 345 7.48 15.34 -23.50
N SER A 346 6.35 15.37 -24.24
CA SER A 346 5.35 14.29 -24.18
C SER A 346 5.91 12.91 -24.53
N ALA A 347 6.75 12.79 -25.56
CA ALA A 347 7.33 11.52 -25.97
C ALA A 347 8.25 10.93 -24.89
N ALA A 348 9.18 11.74 -24.35
CA ALA A 348 10.10 11.33 -23.29
C ALA A 348 9.34 10.96 -21.99
N ALA A 349 8.38 11.80 -21.58
CA ALA A 349 7.58 11.54 -20.39
C ALA A 349 6.69 10.30 -20.55
N SER A 350 6.13 10.07 -21.75
CA SER A 350 5.36 8.86 -22.08
C SER A 350 6.22 7.60 -21.99
N GLN A 351 7.49 7.66 -22.39
CA GLN A 351 8.39 6.52 -22.27
C GLN A 351 8.65 6.18 -20.79
N GLN A 352 8.86 7.18 -19.93
CA GLN A 352 9.01 6.97 -18.49
C GLN A 352 7.74 6.36 -17.88
N TRP A 353 6.57 6.87 -18.27
CA TRP A 353 5.29 6.30 -17.85
C TRP A 353 5.13 4.83 -18.26
N LEU A 354 5.44 4.48 -19.50
CA LEU A 354 5.35 3.10 -19.97
C LEU A 354 6.31 2.18 -19.21
N ASN A 355 7.55 2.63 -18.96
CA ASN A 355 8.51 1.87 -18.15
C ASN A 355 8.00 1.64 -16.72
N PHE A 356 7.44 2.68 -16.10
CA PHE A 356 6.83 2.59 -14.78
C PHE A 356 5.69 1.58 -14.76
N VAL A 357 4.73 1.67 -15.69
CA VAL A 357 3.60 0.73 -15.77
C VAL A 357 4.08 -0.70 -16.01
N ASP A 358 5.07 -0.89 -16.88
CA ASP A 358 5.71 -2.18 -17.11
C ASP A 358 6.32 -2.75 -15.83
N ASN A 359 6.98 -1.91 -15.03
CA ASN A 359 7.58 -2.30 -13.77
C ASN A 359 6.53 -2.59 -12.70
N GLU A 360 5.44 -1.82 -12.64
CA GLU A 360 4.30 -2.09 -11.76
C GLU A 360 3.67 -3.45 -12.07
N MET A 361 3.47 -3.75 -13.36
CA MET A 361 2.92 -5.02 -13.84
C MET A 361 3.89 -6.20 -13.73
N LYS A 362 5.21 -5.97 -13.78
CA LYS A 362 6.24 -7.00 -13.53
C LYS A 362 6.51 -7.17 -12.02
N GLY A 363 6.27 -6.14 -11.23
CA GLY A 363 6.33 -6.12 -9.76
C GLY A 363 5.37 -7.11 -9.10
N CYS A 364 4.39 -7.64 -9.83
CA CYS A 364 3.62 -8.85 -9.54
C CYS A 364 4.50 -10.05 -9.09
N TYR A 365 5.76 -10.10 -9.52
CA TYR A 365 6.75 -11.13 -9.17
C TYR A 365 7.83 -10.65 -8.16
N GLY A 366 7.75 -9.39 -7.73
CA GLY A 366 8.85 -8.59 -7.18
C GLY A 366 8.73 -8.16 -5.71
N ALA A 367 7.97 -8.87 -4.88
CA ALA A 367 7.92 -8.63 -3.42
C ALA A 367 9.31 -8.66 -2.71
N LYS A 368 10.37 -9.06 -3.43
CA LYS A 368 11.76 -9.10 -2.96
C LYS A 368 12.40 -7.72 -2.80
N ASP A 369 11.99 -6.69 -3.53
CA ASP A 369 12.66 -5.39 -3.49
C ASP A 369 12.30 -4.59 -2.24
N ALA A 370 11.04 -4.67 -1.79
CA ALA A 370 10.61 -4.08 -0.52
C ALA A 370 11.22 -4.79 0.70
N LEU A 371 11.37 -6.13 0.64
CA LEU A 371 12.08 -6.90 1.65
C LEU A 371 13.57 -6.55 1.68
N GLN A 372 14.20 -6.33 0.52
CA GLN A 372 15.59 -5.85 0.45
C GLN A 372 15.74 -4.45 1.05
N ILE A 373 14.81 -3.53 0.81
CA ILE A 373 14.81 -2.20 1.43
C ILE A 373 14.65 -2.33 2.95
N HIS A 374 13.74 -3.20 3.43
CA HIS A 374 13.59 -3.49 4.86
C HIS A 374 14.89 -4.07 5.47
N ILE A 375 15.53 -5.03 4.80
CA ILE A 375 16.82 -5.62 5.21
C ILE A 375 17.94 -4.56 5.22
N GLN A 376 17.99 -3.67 4.22
CA GLN A 376 18.98 -2.59 4.15
C GLN A 376 18.78 -1.52 5.23
N LEU A 377 17.53 -1.18 5.56
CA LEU A 377 17.21 -0.27 6.66
C LEU A 377 17.61 -0.87 8.01
N GLN A 378 17.41 -2.17 8.20
CA GLN A 378 17.85 -2.86 9.41
C GLN A 378 19.36 -3.01 9.52
N SER A 379 20.08 -3.26 8.41
CA SER A 379 21.54 -3.38 8.44
C SER A 379 22.24 -2.05 8.75
N LYS A 380 21.69 -0.92 8.29
CA LYS A 380 22.17 0.42 8.64
C LYS A 380 21.93 0.80 10.10
N LEU A 381 20.84 0.34 10.72
CA LEU A 381 20.59 0.53 12.16
C LEU A 381 21.55 -0.27 13.03
N HIS A 382 21.89 -1.51 12.64
CA HIS A 382 22.78 -2.38 13.42
C HIS A 382 24.24 -1.91 13.43
N MET A 383 24.70 -1.28 12.34
CA MET A 383 26.06 -0.70 12.24
C MET A 383 26.26 0.54 13.12
N VAL A 384 25.20 1.27 13.47
CA VAL A 384 25.29 2.49 14.31
C VAL A 384 25.22 2.17 15.81
N THR A 385 24.61 1.04 16.21
CA THR A 385 24.55 0.60 17.61
C THR A 385 25.72 -0.32 18.03
N GLY A 386 26.47 -0.90 17.09
CA GLY A 386 27.60 -1.80 17.37
C GLY A 386 28.95 -1.13 17.64
N GLY A 387 29.09 0.18 17.41
CA GLY A 387 30.37 0.89 17.45
C GLY A 387 30.88 1.32 18.83
N LEU A 388 30.07 1.19 19.90
CA LEU A 388 30.40 1.75 21.22
C LEU A 388 30.85 0.73 22.29
N GLN A 389 30.98 -0.56 21.97
CA GLN A 389 31.34 -1.58 22.98
C GLN A 389 32.77 -2.15 22.88
N ARG A 390 33.73 -1.43 22.25
CA ARG A 390 35.14 -1.88 22.18
C ARG A 390 36.15 -0.91 22.78
N LEU A 391 35.80 -0.29 23.90
CA LEU A 391 36.73 0.44 24.77
C LEU A 391 36.69 -0.11 26.20
N ALA A 392 37.16 -1.34 26.41
CA ALA A 392 37.73 -1.80 27.68
C ALA A 392 38.24 -3.26 27.56
N SER A 393 39.52 -3.46 27.27
CA SER A 393 40.34 -4.40 28.05
C SER A 393 41.81 -4.30 27.68
N LYS A 394 42.59 -3.97 28.70
CA LYS A 394 44.04 -3.83 28.72
C LYS A 394 44.70 -5.20 28.83
N LYS A 395 45.80 -5.34 28.08
CA LYS A 395 47.13 -5.84 28.51
C LYS A 395 47.24 -7.30 28.98
N ASN A 396 47.96 -8.12 28.19
CA ASN A 396 49.14 -8.80 28.74
C ASN A 396 50.18 -9.13 27.66
N ILE A 397 51.42 -8.87 28.05
CA ILE A 397 52.68 -9.05 27.33
C ILE A 397 53.18 -10.47 27.58
N LYS A 398 53.70 -11.18 26.56
CA LYS A 398 55.01 -11.85 26.64
C LYS A 398 55.52 -12.37 25.29
N SER A 399 56.82 -12.16 25.15
CA SER A 399 57.76 -12.43 24.06
C SER A 399 58.07 -13.91 23.82
N THR A 400 58.52 -14.22 22.60
CA THR A 400 59.79 -14.88 22.19
C THR A 400 59.57 -15.95 21.11
N GLY A 401 60.43 -15.99 20.08
CA GLY A 401 60.63 -17.20 19.27
C GLY A 401 60.99 -16.99 17.80
N THR A 402 62.27 -16.80 17.53
CA THR A 402 63.02 -16.80 16.26
C THR A 402 62.94 -18.11 15.45
N ALA A 403 62.95 -18.01 14.10
CA ALA A 403 63.76 -18.79 13.11
C ALA A 403 63.06 -18.86 11.72
N ARG A 404 63.58 -18.19 10.69
CA ARG A 404 64.41 -18.72 9.55
C ARG A 404 63.67 -19.68 8.60
N GLN A 405 63.32 -19.22 7.40
CA GLN A 405 64.08 -19.29 6.13
C GLN A 405 63.87 -20.60 5.36
N THR A 406 63.25 -20.55 4.19
CA THR A 406 63.79 -21.18 2.96
C THR A 406 63.10 -20.66 1.71
N VAL A 407 63.93 -20.25 0.76
CA VAL A 407 63.64 -19.80 -0.61
C VAL A 407 63.91 -20.99 -1.53
N VAL A 408 63.05 -21.29 -2.50
CA VAL A 408 63.47 -21.86 -3.78
C VAL A 408 62.56 -21.31 -4.89
N SER A 409 63.21 -20.78 -5.91
CA SER A 409 62.66 -20.23 -7.14
C SER A 409 63.10 -21.07 -8.34
N LYS A 410 62.20 -21.20 -9.32
CA LYS A 410 62.40 -21.38 -10.76
C LYS A 410 63.20 -22.59 -11.28
N GLN A 411 62.52 -23.38 -12.11
CA GLN A 411 62.78 -23.40 -13.56
C GLN A 411 61.46 -23.45 -14.31
#